data_AF-A0A1Y3BRW6-F1
#
_entry.id   AF-A0A1Y3BRW6-F1
#
_cell.length_a   1.000
_cell.length_b   1.000
_cell.length_c   1.000
_cell.angle_alpha   90.00
_cell.angle_beta   90.00
_cell.angle_gamma   90.00
#
_symmetry.space_group_name_H-M   'P 1'
#
loop_
_entity.id
_entity.type
_entity.pdbx_description
1 polymer ?
#
loop_
_entity_poly.entity_id
_entity_poly.type
_entity_poly.pdbx_seq_one_letter_code
_entity_poly.pdbx_strand_id
1 'polypeptide(L)'
;MMCNELSNPLYSSIIARKLAIVHHLNVPINKEPTWLPETMEQWLKQIRKIPLNMEQMSTIEQELIRFDYENEIIKLFRILNECESPVVFSNHFIERMFDYSNPEWPHYFAYMDRFPAIDNDKRLFIREYLKQCSELNHNTLGPLDNEEHLFKEIDLFALASHLLWTLWSINNARTSKISFGYLVRII
;
A
#
# COMPACT_ATOMS: atom_id res chain seq x y z
N MET A 1 -7.98 -15.88 -6.11
CA MET A 1 -8.80 -15.06 -5.22
C MET A 1 -9.11 -13.77 -5.97
N MET A 2 -10.38 -13.44 -6.16
CA MET A 2 -10.83 -12.23 -6.85
C MET A 2 -10.96 -11.06 -5.86
N CYS A 3 -10.92 -9.83 -6.36
CA CYS A 3 -10.96 -8.60 -5.55
C CYS A 3 -12.19 -8.54 -4.61
N ASN A 4 -13.36 -9.05 -5.05
CA ASN A 4 -14.57 -9.10 -4.25
C ASN A 4 -14.49 -10.08 -3.06
N GLU A 5 -13.73 -11.18 -3.19
CA GLU A 5 -13.57 -12.18 -2.13
C GLU A 5 -12.83 -11.61 -0.92
N LEU A 6 -11.94 -10.63 -1.11
CA LEU A 6 -11.22 -9.95 -0.04
C LEU A 6 -12.15 -9.18 0.91
N SER A 7 -13.34 -8.82 0.44
CA SER A 7 -14.37 -8.16 1.26
C SER A 7 -15.25 -9.14 2.03
N ASN A 8 -15.14 -10.44 1.76
CA ASN A 8 -15.92 -11.45 2.49
C ASN A 8 -15.39 -11.55 3.94
N PRO A 9 -16.25 -11.41 4.96
CA PRO A 9 -15.83 -11.47 6.37
C PRO A 9 -15.02 -12.72 6.72
N LEU A 10 -15.43 -13.90 6.22
CA LEU A 10 -14.73 -15.16 6.49
C LEU A 10 -13.31 -15.16 5.92
N TYR A 11 -13.16 -14.78 4.65
CA TYR A 11 -11.84 -14.73 4.01
C TYR A 11 -10.97 -13.64 4.62
N SER A 12 -11.54 -12.47 4.91
CA SER A 12 -10.88 -11.36 5.58
C SER A 12 -10.31 -11.78 6.94
N SER A 13 -11.10 -12.48 7.77
CA SER A 13 -10.62 -13.05 9.04
C SER A 13 -9.50 -14.07 8.85
N ILE A 14 -9.58 -14.94 7.84
CA ILE A 14 -8.51 -15.91 7.56
C ILE A 14 -7.22 -15.19 7.16
N ILE A 15 -7.32 -14.19 6.27
CA ILE A 15 -6.17 -13.38 5.83
C ILE A 15 -5.55 -12.65 7.00
N ALA A 16 -6.34 -12.01 7.86
CA ALA A 16 -5.87 -11.33 9.07
C ALA A 16 -5.02 -12.24 9.96
N ARG A 17 -5.53 -13.45 10.27
CA ARG A 17 -4.78 -14.43 11.06
C ARG A 17 -3.52 -14.91 10.36
N LYS A 18 -3.55 -15.15 9.04
CA LYS A 18 -2.35 -15.53 8.29
C LYS A 18 -1.31 -14.41 8.25
N LEU A 19 -1.74 -13.16 8.12
CA LEU A 19 -0.86 -12.00 8.15
C LEU A 19 -0.16 -11.87 9.52
N ALA A 20 -0.90 -12.06 10.62
CA ALA A 20 -0.31 -12.10 11.96
C ALA A 20 0.81 -13.15 12.07
N ILE A 21 0.61 -14.36 11.52
CA ILE A 21 1.65 -15.40 11.50
C ILE A 21 2.88 -14.93 10.71
N VAL A 22 2.69 -14.31 9.54
CA VAL A 22 3.79 -13.79 8.71
C VAL A 22 4.59 -12.72 9.46
N HIS A 23 3.90 -11.80 10.14
CA HIS A 23 4.53 -10.73 10.92
C HIS A 23 5.33 -11.27 12.12
N HIS A 24 5.00 -12.45 12.63
CA HIS A 24 5.75 -13.14 13.69
C HIS A 24 6.93 -13.99 13.18
N LEU A 25 7.15 -14.06 11.85
CA LEU A 25 8.28 -14.82 11.31
C LEU A 25 9.61 -14.13 11.64
N ASN A 26 10.52 -14.85 12.28
CA ASN A 26 11.89 -14.41 12.45
C ASN A 26 12.74 -14.79 11.22
N VAL A 27 12.62 -13.98 10.16
CA VAL A 27 13.37 -14.19 8.91
C VAL A 27 14.81 -13.63 9.04
N PRO A 28 15.87 -14.35 8.61
CA PRO A 28 17.26 -13.89 8.71
C PRO A 28 17.61 -12.87 7.61
N ILE A 29 16.99 -11.69 7.67
CA ILE A 29 17.18 -10.54 6.76
C ILE A 29 17.42 -9.26 7.55
N ASN A 30 17.84 -8.20 6.87
CA ASN A 30 17.95 -6.87 7.47
C ASN A 30 16.60 -6.45 8.08
N LYS A 31 16.63 -5.93 9.31
CA LYS A 31 15.47 -5.49 10.08
C LYS A 31 15.27 -3.98 10.03
N GLU A 32 16.21 -3.24 9.44
CA GLU A 32 16.04 -1.81 9.20
C GLU A 32 15.03 -1.58 8.07
N PRO A 33 13.99 -0.75 8.27
CA PRO A 33 12.92 -0.52 7.30
C PRO A 33 13.35 0.44 6.17
N THR A 34 14.51 0.20 5.54
CA THR A 34 15.07 1.11 4.53
C THR A 34 14.45 0.94 3.14
N TRP A 35 13.79 -0.20 2.89
CA TRP A 35 13.27 -0.54 1.57
C TRP A 35 12.31 0.52 0.98
N LEU A 36 11.34 0.99 1.77
CA LEU A 36 10.34 1.93 1.31
C LEU A 36 10.96 3.29 0.91
N PRO A 37 11.75 3.97 1.76
CA PRO A 37 12.37 5.25 1.38
C PRO A 37 13.36 5.09 0.23
N GLU A 38 14.20 4.04 0.24
CA GLU A 38 15.17 3.79 -0.83
C GLU A 38 14.48 3.54 -2.18
N THR A 39 13.39 2.78 -2.19
CA THR A 39 12.61 2.47 -3.39
C THR A 39 11.95 3.72 -3.96
N MET A 40 11.30 4.53 -3.12
CA MET A 40 10.69 5.79 -3.54
C MET A 40 11.73 6.76 -4.11
N GLU A 41 12.89 6.90 -3.45
CA GLU A 41 13.99 7.75 -3.93
C GLU A 41 14.55 7.25 -5.26
N GLN A 42 14.75 5.94 -5.41
CA GLN A 42 15.23 5.33 -6.65
C GLN A 42 14.27 5.57 -7.81
N TRP A 43 12.98 5.33 -7.62
CA TRP A 43 11.97 5.56 -8.66
C TRP A 43 11.83 7.04 -8.98
N LEU A 44 11.87 7.93 -8.00
CA LEU A 44 11.84 9.37 -8.24
C LEU A 44 13.04 9.82 -9.08
N LYS A 45 14.25 9.33 -8.78
CA LYS A 45 15.45 9.59 -9.60
C LYS A 45 15.28 9.11 -11.05
N GLN A 46 14.57 8.01 -11.28
CA GLN A 46 14.27 7.52 -12.63
C GLN A 46 13.25 8.41 -13.33
N ILE A 47 12.19 8.81 -12.62
CA ILE A 47 11.15 9.73 -13.13
C ILE A 47 11.76 11.07 -13.54
N ARG A 48 12.69 11.63 -12.75
CA ARG A 48 13.35 12.91 -13.07
C ARG A 48 14.30 12.84 -14.27
N LYS A 49 14.70 11.65 -14.71
CA LYS A 49 15.50 11.44 -15.93
C LYS A 49 14.66 11.32 -17.19
N ILE A 50 13.34 11.25 -17.06
CA ILE A 50 12.43 11.10 -18.17
C ILE A 50 12.49 12.36 -19.05
N PRO A 51 12.75 12.23 -20.37
CA PRO A 51 12.69 13.36 -21.29
C PRO A 51 11.30 13.99 -21.30
N LEU A 52 11.24 15.31 -21.10
CA LEU A 52 9.99 16.04 -21.07
C LEU A 52 9.66 16.58 -22.47
N ASN A 53 8.69 15.95 -23.13
CA ASN A 53 8.00 16.55 -24.27
C ASN A 53 6.57 16.89 -23.86
N MET A 54 6.37 18.10 -23.34
CA MET A 54 5.07 18.52 -22.81
C MET A 54 3.97 18.56 -23.87
N GLU A 55 4.31 18.76 -25.15
CA GLU A 55 3.33 18.81 -26.25
C GLU A 55 2.72 17.43 -26.56
N GLN A 56 3.45 16.35 -26.26
CA GLN A 56 3.00 14.98 -26.49
C GLN A 56 2.39 14.32 -25.24
N MET A 57 2.56 14.96 -24.08
CA MET A 57 2.04 14.44 -22.81
C MET A 57 0.56 14.78 -22.63
N SER A 58 -0.18 13.79 -22.16
CA SER A 58 -1.53 13.99 -21.64
C SER A 58 -1.55 14.96 -20.45
N THR A 59 -2.72 15.54 -20.14
CA THR A 59 -2.87 16.46 -19.01
C THR A 59 -2.43 15.82 -17.69
N ILE A 60 -2.77 14.55 -17.47
CA ILE A 60 -2.41 13.84 -16.23
C ILE A 60 -0.90 13.63 -16.12
N GLU A 61 -0.19 13.34 -17.21
CA GLU A 61 1.27 13.24 -17.22
C GLU A 61 1.93 14.56 -16.82
N GLN A 62 1.40 15.67 -17.34
CA GLN A 62 1.91 17.01 -17.01
C GLN A 62 1.68 17.38 -15.55
N GLU A 63 0.52 17.00 -14.98
CA GLU A 63 0.24 17.19 -13.55
C GLU A 63 1.18 16.33 -12.69
N LEU A 64 1.29 15.04 -13.00
CA LEU A 64 2.11 14.10 -12.24
C LEU A 64 3.59 14.48 -12.28
N ILE A 65 4.15 14.94 -13.40
CA ILE A 65 5.57 15.26 -13.48
C ILE A 65 5.94 16.55 -12.75
N ARG A 66 4.98 17.49 -12.63
CA ARG A 66 5.16 18.77 -11.92
C ARG A 66 4.98 18.65 -10.42
N PHE A 67 4.41 17.55 -9.94
CA PHE A 67 4.19 17.32 -8.52
C PHE A 67 5.52 17.23 -7.74
N ASP A 68 5.53 17.83 -6.55
CA ASP A 68 6.68 17.90 -5.64
C ASP A 68 6.75 16.65 -4.76
N TYR A 69 7.09 15.51 -5.38
CA TYR A 69 7.22 14.23 -4.66
C TYR A 69 8.31 14.27 -3.59
N GLU A 70 9.40 15.00 -3.83
CA GLU A 70 10.52 15.14 -2.90
C GLU A 70 10.03 15.64 -1.53
N ASN A 71 9.26 16.73 -1.53
CA ASN A 71 8.70 17.29 -0.30
C ASN A 71 7.62 16.39 0.32
N GLU A 72 6.76 15.78 -0.49
CA GLU A 72 5.71 14.88 0.03
C GLU A 72 6.28 13.60 0.65
N ILE A 73 7.34 13.02 0.08
CA ILE A 73 8.06 11.89 0.67
C ILE A 73 8.66 12.31 2.02
N ILE A 74 9.30 13.48 2.12
CA ILE A 74 9.87 13.98 3.39
C ILE A 74 8.77 14.14 4.44
N LYS A 75 7.64 14.76 4.10
CA LYS A 75 6.50 14.93 5.02
C LYS A 75 5.93 13.59 5.47
N LEU A 76 5.76 12.66 4.53
CA LEU A 76 5.25 11.32 4.81
C LEU A 76 6.16 10.61 5.82
N PHE A 77 7.47 10.52 5.56
CA PHE A 77 8.39 9.83 6.46
C PHE A 77 8.53 10.50 7.82
N ARG A 78 8.38 11.83 7.91
CA ARG A 78 8.29 12.52 9.20
C ARG A 78 7.13 11.99 10.03
N ILE A 79 5.95 11.85 9.43
CA ILE A 79 4.74 11.36 10.13
C ILE A 79 4.83 9.86 10.42
N LEU A 80 5.35 9.06 9.48
CA LEU A 80 5.52 7.62 9.69
C LEU A 80 6.51 7.31 10.81
N ASN A 81 7.58 8.11 10.96
CA ASN A 81 8.54 7.94 12.06
C ASN A 81 7.98 8.33 13.44
N GLU A 82 6.90 9.12 13.48
CA GLU A 82 6.16 9.41 14.71
C GLU A 82 5.17 8.28 15.05
N CYS A 83 4.83 7.43 14.09
CA CYS A 83 4.03 6.24 14.31
C CYS A 83 4.94 5.12 14.84
N GLU A 84 4.72 4.70 16.08
CA GLU A 84 5.45 3.59 16.73
C GLU A 84 5.07 2.20 16.15
N SER A 85 4.99 2.09 14.83
CA SER A 85 4.69 0.86 14.09
C SER A 85 5.88 -0.11 14.19
N PRO A 86 5.65 -1.37 14.62
CA PRO A 86 6.71 -2.35 14.72
C PRO A 86 7.21 -2.79 13.34
N VAL A 87 8.54 -2.84 13.16
CA VAL A 87 9.13 -3.34 11.92
C VAL A 87 9.09 -4.86 11.89
N VAL A 88 8.28 -5.40 10.97
CA VAL A 88 8.07 -6.84 10.78
C VAL A 88 8.29 -7.25 9.34
N PHE A 89 8.40 -8.56 9.10
CA PHE A 89 8.38 -9.08 7.74
C PHE A 89 6.96 -8.94 7.18
N SER A 90 6.81 -8.15 6.11
CA SER A 90 5.50 -7.69 5.61
C SER A 90 5.32 -7.91 4.11
N ASN A 91 4.06 -7.80 3.69
CA ASN A 91 3.64 -7.67 2.30
C ASN A 91 3.21 -6.22 2.00
N HIS A 92 3.23 -5.79 0.74
CA HIS A 92 2.98 -4.40 0.32
C HIS A 92 1.67 -4.16 -0.48
N PHE A 93 0.74 -5.12 -0.52
CA PHE A 93 -0.41 -5.08 -1.42
C PHE A 93 -1.67 -4.39 -0.82
N ILE A 94 -2.33 -3.53 -1.61
CA ILE A 94 -3.66 -2.94 -1.33
C ILE A 94 -4.62 -3.35 -2.44
N GLU A 95 -5.39 -4.41 -2.21
CA GLU A 95 -6.03 -5.16 -3.31
C GLU A 95 -7.57 -5.01 -3.36
N ARG A 96 -8.20 -4.30 -2.40
CA ARG A 96 -9.69 -4.21 -2.37
C ARG A 96 -10.28 -3.26 -3.42
N MET A 97 -9.48 -2.31 -3.93
CA MET A 97 -9.97 -1.29 -4.87
C MET A 97 -9.70 -1.66 -6.33
N PHE A 98 -8.75 -2.56 -6.59
CA PHE A 98 -8.28 -2.86 -7.93
C PHE A 98 -8.57 -4.32 -8.27
N ASP A 99 -9.27 -4.54 -9.38
CA ASP A 99 -9.56 -5.85 -9.93
C ASP A 99 -8.85 -5.99 -11.28
N TYR A 100 -7.80 -6.79 -11.32
CA TYR A 100 -6.96 -7.00 -12.50
C TYR A 100 -7.50 -8.06 -13.47
N SER A 101 -8.76 -8.48 -13.34
CA SER A 101 -9.38 -9.46 -14.25
C SER A 101 -9.92 -8.87 -15.56
N ASN A 102 -9.89 -7.55 -15.72
CA ASN A 102 -10.37 -6.88 -16.94
C ASN A 102 -9.45 -7.24 -18.13
N PRO A 103 -9.95 -7.93 -19.19
CA PRO A 103 -9.14 -8.25 -20.36
C PRO A 103 -8.96 -7.06 -21.31
N GLU A 104 -9.78 -6.02 -21.16
CA GLU A 104 -9.76 -4.82 -21.99
C GLU A 104 -8.98 -3.70 -21.30
N TRP A 105 -8.46 -2.75 -22.09
CA TRP A 105 -7.85 -1.53 -21.55
C TRP A 105 -8.78 -0.86 -20.52
N PRO A 106 -8.31 -0.46 -19.32
CA PRO A 106 -6.92 -0.33 -18.89
C PRO A 106 -6.28 -1.58 -18.25
N HIS A 107 -6.88 -2.76 -18.43
CA HIS A 107 -6.50 -4.05 -17.84
C HIS A 107 -6.72 -4.16 -16.33
N TYR A 108 -7.58 -3.29 -15.80
CA TYR A 108 -8.15 -3.38 -14.46
C TYR A 108 -9.51 -2.68 -14.38
N PHE A 109 -10.26 -3.00 -13.33
CA PHE A 109 -11.35 -2.16 -12.82
C PHE A 109 -10.89 -1.50 -11.53
N ALA A 110 -11.26 -0.24 -11.34
CA ALA A 110 -10.99 0.48 -10.10
C ALA A 110 -12.30 0.88 -9.43
N TYR A 111 -12.43 0.51 -8.16
CA TYR A 111 -13.63 0.68 -7.35
C TYR A 111 -13.30 1.52 -6.12
N MET A 112 -13.32 2.85 -6.29
CA MET A 112 -12.94 3.80 -5.24
C MET A 112 -13.87 3.72 -4.01
N ASP A 113 -15.12 3.32 -4.22
CA ASP A 113 -16.12 3.05 -3.20
C ASP A 113 -15.83 1.80 -2.34
N ARG A 114 -14.92 0.93 -2.80
CA ARG A 114 -14.47 -0.27 -2.07
C ARG A 114 -13.24 -0.02 -1.20
N PHE A 115 -12.70 1.19 -1.17
CA PHE A 115 -11.75 1.55 -0.12
C PHE A 115 -12.43 1.30 1.23
N PRO A 116 -11.78 0.63 2.20
CA PRO A 116 -12.41 0.28 3.46
C PRO A 116 -12.60 1.53 4.34
N ALA A 117 -13.47 2.44 3.94
CA ALA A 117 -13.84 3.64 4.67
C ALA A 117 -14.77 3.34 5.85
N ILE A 118 -15.44 2.18 5.84
CA ILE A 118 -16.36 1.77 6.90
C ILE A 118 -15.61 1.01 7.99
N ASP A 119 -15.70 1.55 9.20
CA ASP A 119 -15.18 1.06 10.47
C ASP A 119 -15.30 -0.46 10.69
N ASN A 120 -16.43 -1.08 10.31
CA ASN A 120 -16.74 -2.46 10.70
C ASN A 120 -15.84 -3.50 10.02
N ASP A 121 -15.52 -3.36 8.74
CA ASP A 121 -14.66 -4.31 8.01
C ASP A 121 -13.21 -4.24 8.52
N LYS A 122 -12.67 -3.02 8.64
CA LYS A 122 -11.34 -2.79 9.22
C LYS A 122 -11.27 -3.35 10.64
N ARG A 123 -12.31 -3.10 11.45
CA ARG A 123 -12.38 -3.57 12.84
C ARG A 123 -12.36 -5.09 12.94
N LEU A 124 -13.12 -5.78 12.08
CA LEU A 124 -13.09 -7.24 12.03
C LEU A 124 -11.68 -7.77 11.71
N PHE A 125 -11.03 -7.20 10.69
CA PHE A 125 -9.68 -7.60 10.31
C PHE A 125 -8.69 -7.40 11.47
N ILE A 126 -8.69 -6.20 12.07
CA ILE A 126 -7.82 -5.86 13.20
C ILE A 126 -8.04 -6.80 14.39
N ARG A 127 -9.31 -7.09 14.74
CA ARG A 127 -9.63 -8.00 15.85
C ARG A 127 -9.12 -9.40 15.63
N GLU A 128 -9.31 -9.94 14.44
CA GLU A 128 -8.84 -11.29 14.09
C GLU A 128 -7.32 -11.35 14.02
N TYR A 129 -6.67 -10.29 13.53
CA TYR A 129 -5.22 -10.13 13.56
C TYR A 129 -4.68 -10.12 15.01
N LEU A 130 -5.20 -9.22 15.86
CA LEU A 130 -4.78 -9.09 17.26
C LEU A 130 -5.05 -10.35 18.07
N LYS A 131 -6.18 -11.02 17.84
CA LYS A 131 -6.48 -12.32 18.44
C LYS A 131 -5.39 -13.34 18.11
N GLN A 132 -4.98 -13.43 16.85
CA GLN A 132 -3.92 -14.35 16.45
C GLN A 132 -2.55 -13.95 17.03
N CYS A 133 -2.23 -12.67 17.08
CA CYS A 133 -1.01 -12.17 17.74
C CYS A 133 -1.01 -12.58 19.23
N SER A 134 -2.14 -12.43 19.92
CA SER A 134 -2.27 -12.83 21.31
C SER A 134 -2.02 -14.32 21.50
N GLU A 135 -2.63 -15.17 20.67
CA GLU A 135 -2.42 -16.63 20.69
C GLU A 135 -0.94 -17.00 20.45
N LEU A 136 -0.25 -16.31 19.54
CA LEU A 136 1.18 -16.52 19.25
C LEU A 136 2.09 -16.07 20.41
N ASN A 137 1.69 -15.04 21.16
CA ASN A 137 2.43 -14.46 22.27
C ASN A 137 1.93 -14.95 23.65
N HIS A 138 1.52 -16.22 23.73
CA HIS A 138 1.07 -16.85 24.98
C HIS A 138 -0.09 -16.12 25.69
N ASN A 139 -1.06 -15.65 24.91
CA ASN A 139 -2.22 -14.86 25.33
C ASN A 139 -1.87 -13.50 25.93
N THR A 140 -0.80 -12.86 25.45
CA THR A 140 -0.43 -11.49 25.81
C THR A 140 -0.31 -10.60 24.57
N LEU A 141 -0.54 -9.30 24.77
CA LEU A 141 -0.43 -8.26 23.73
C LEU A 141 0.39 -7.11 24.31
N GLY A 142 1.18 -6.46 23.46
CA GLY A 142 1.92 -5.25 23.81
C GLY A 142 0.98 -4.07 24.04
N PRO A 143 1.49 -2.96 24.63
CA PRO A 143 0.68 -1.77 24.88
C PRO A 143 0.12 -1.11 23.61
N LEU A 144 0.80 -1.28 22.47
CA LEU A 144 0.40 -0.75 21.17
C LEU A 144 -0.46 -1.72 20.34
N ASP A 145 -0.61 -2.97 20.78
CA ASP A 145 -1.39 -4.00 20.10
C ASP A 145 -2.89 -3.86 20.42
N ASN A 146 -3.48 -2.71 20.09
CA ASN A 146 -4.89 -2.41 20.34
C ASN A 146 -5.56 -1.80 19.10
N GLU A 147 -6.89 -1.90 19.02
CA GLU A 147 -7.64 -1.45 17.84
C GLU A 147 -7.36 0.01 17.48
N GLU A 148 -7.37 0.91 18.46
CA GLU A 148 -7.22 2.36 18.23
C GLU A 148 -5.85 2.70 17.62
N HIS A 149 -4.79 2.09 18.13
CA HIS A 149 -3.44 2.30 17.59
C HIS A 149 -3.33 1.78 16.15
N LEU A 150 -3.79 0.54 15.90
CA LEU A 150 -3.73 -0.07 14.57
C LEU A 150 -4.57 0.69 13.54
N PHE A 151 -5.73 1.26 13.94
CA PHE A 151 -6.52 2.12 13.05
C PHE A 151 -5.74 3.34 12.58
N LYS A 152 -5.07 4.04 13.50
CA LYS A 152 -4.25 5.22 13.18
C LYS A 152 -3.07 4.83 12.28
N GLU A 153 -2.40 3.73 12.60
CA GLU A 153 -1.30 3.21 11.80
C GLU A 153 -1.74 2.92 10.35
N ILE A 154 -2.84 2.16 10.17
CA ILE A 154 -3.34 1.79 8.85
C ILE A 154 -3.66 3.02 7.99
N ASP A 155 -4.29 4.05 8.57
CA ASP A 155 -4.64 5.26 7.82
C ASP A 155 -3.39 6.04 7.37
N LEU A 156 -2.33 6.06 8.18
CA LEU A 156 -1.05 6.67 7.81
C LEU A 156 -0.33 5.87 6.71
N PHE A 157 -0.26 4.55 6.85
CA PHE A 157 0.40 3.68 5.86
C PHE A 157 -0.39 3.54 4.55
N ALA A 158 -1.69 3.83 4.54
CA ALA A 158 -2.46 3.95 3.31
C ALA A 158 -1.92 5.07 2.40
N LEU A 159 -1.54 6.22 2.98
CA LEU A 159 -0.90 7.31 2.22
C LEU A 159 0.43 6.85 1.61
N ALA A 160 1.23 6.14 2.40
CA ALA A 160 2.52 5.61 1.95
C ALA A 160 2.37 4.66 0.77
N SER A 161 1.39 3.77 0.82
CA SER A 161 1.11 2.82 -0.25
C SER A 161 0.60 3.50 -1.51
N HIS A 162 -0.31 4.47 -1.41
CA HIS A 162 -0.77 5.23 -2.57
C HIS A 162 0.38 5.97 -3.26
N LEU A 163 1.26 6.61 -2.49
CA LEU A 163 2.43 7.30 -3.03
C LEU A 163 3.41 6.33 -3.70
N LEU A 164 3.68 5.20 -3.04
CA LEU A 164 4.55 4.15 -3.58
C LEU A 164 4.05 3.66 -4.93
N TRP A 165 2.77 3.27 -5.01
CA TRP A 165 2.19 2.73 -6.24
C TRP A 165 2.00 3.80 -7.33
N THR A 166 1.85 5.08 -6.95
CA THR A 166 1.90 6.19 -7.91
C THR A 166 3.27 6.30 -8.58
N LEU A 167 4.35 6.31 -7.79
CA LEU A 167 5.72 6.36 -8.33
C LEU A 167 6.03 5.12 -9.18
N TRP A 168 5.61 3.94 -8.72
CA TRP A 168 5.72 2.71 -9.50
C TRP A 168 5.03 2.85 -10.85
N SER A 169 3.81 3.39 -10.87
CA SER A 169 3.02 3.49 -12.09
C SER A 169 3.65 4.47 -13.10
N ILE A 170 4.10 5.64 -12.64
CA ILE A 170 4.79 6.62 -13.50
C ILE A 170 6.05 6.01 -14.12
N ASN A 171 6.84 5.29 -13.32
CA ASN A 171 8.06 4.66 -13.80
C ASN A 171 7.78 3.56 -14.83
N ASN A 172 6.75 2.74 -14.60
CA ASN A 172 6.39 1.64 -15.49
C ASN A 172 5.66 2.09 -16.77
N ALA A 173 4.97 3.23 -16.75
CA ALA A 173 4.28 3.79 -17.92
C ALA A 173 5.17 3.93 -19.16
N ARG A 174 6.49 4.07 -18.97
CA ARG A 174 7.46 4.24 -20.06
C ARG A 174 8.47 3.10 -20.20
N THR A 175 8.64 2.29 -19.16
CA THR A 175 9.67 1.24 -19.11
C THR A 175 9.11 -0.17 -19.26
N SER A 176 7.83 -0.36 -18.91
CA SER A 176 7.18 -1.66 -18.96
C SER A 176 6.81 -2.05 -20.38
N LYS A 177 6.93 -3.35 -20.68
CA LYS A 177 6.42 -3.97 -21.91
C LYS A 177 4.99 -4.50 -21.75
N ILE A 178 4.45 -4.46 -20.52
CA ILE A 178 3.10 -4.92 -20.23
C ILE A 178 2.12 -3.85 -20.70
N SER A 179 1.15 -4.24 -21.52
CA SER A 179 0.03 -3.35 -21.85
C SER A 179 -0.82 -3.20 -20.60
N PHE A 180 -0.75 -2.03 -19.97
CA PHE A 180 -1.44 -1.73 -18.71
C PHE A 180 -1.71 -0.23 -18.60
N GLY A 181 -2.85 0.16 -18.05
CA GLY A 181 -3.24 1.56 -17.88
C GLY A 181 -2.54 2.26 -16.73
N TYR A 182 -1.22 2.44 -16.84
CA TYR A 182 -0.39 3.05 -15.80
C TYR A 182 -0.79 4.49 -15.45
N LEU A 183 -1.18 5.29 -16.45
CA LEU A 183 -1.48 6.73 -16.27
C LEU A 183 -2.93 7.07 -16.60
N VAL A 184 -3.85 6.23 -16.14
CA VAL A 184 -5.29 6.45 -16.33
C VAL A 184 -5.84 7.22 -15.14
N ARG A 185 -6.62 8.26 -15.42
CA ARG A 185 -7.33 9.02 -14.40
C ARG A 185 -8.52 8.20 -13.92
N ILE A 186 -8.58 7.92 -12.62
CA ILE A 186 -9.64 7.10 -12.01
C ILE A 186 -10.72 7.99 -11.34
N ILE A 187 -10.63 9.31 -11.50
CA ILE A 187 -11.52 10.32 -10.88
C ILE A 187 -11.86 11.46 -11.84
#